data_AF-A0A3D4U713-F1
#
_entry.id   AF-A0A3D4U713-F1
#
_cell.length_a   1.000
_cell.length_b   1.000
_cell.length_c   1.000
_cell.angle_alpha   90.00
_cell.angle_beta   90.00
_cell.angle_gamma   90.00
#
_symmetry.space_group_name_H-M   'P 1'
#
loop_
_entity.id
_entity.type
_entity.pdbx_description
1 polymer ?
#
loop_
_entity_poly.entity_id
_entity_poly.type
_entity_poly.pdbx_seq_one_letter_code
_entity_poly.pdbx_strand_id
1 'polypeptide(L)'
;MNHRHLAVIGAGGWGTALARLVAQKRFRTVIWSKEADAAYAINENHENTIYLPGVSLPANLTATNRLDVALDNPEAIIMAVPSRFVRAVAVQCNQHWR
;
A
#
# COMPACT_ATOMS: atom_id res chain seq x y z
N MET A 1 -22.40 -1.33 -6.36
CA MET A 1 -21.83 -2.30 -5.38
C MET A 1 -20.67 -1.62 -4.70
N ASN A 2 -20.63 -1.52 -3.37
CA ASN A 2 -19.54 -0.84 -2.65
C ASN A 2 -18.23 -1.61 -2.86
N HIS A 3 -17.35 -1.11 -3.72
CA HIS A 3 -16.00 -1.65 -3.84
C HIS A 3 -15.19 -1.13 -2.67
N ARG A 4 -15.10 -1.93 -1.60
CA ARG A 4 -14.35 -1.56 -0.39
C ARG A 4 -12.86 -1.45 -0.74
N HIS A 5 -12.35 -0.22 -0.76
CA HIS A 5 -10.96 0.12 -1.08
C HIS A 5 -10.20 0.46 0.21
N LEU A 6 -9.01 -0.09 0.38
CA LEU A 6 -8.13 0.18 1.52
C LEU A 6 -6.76 0.63 1.06
N ALA A 7 -6.25 1.68 1.71
CA ALA A 7 -4.90 2.19 1.46
C ALA A 7 -3.94 1.65 2.51
N VAL A 8 -2.78 1.15 2.08
CA VAL A 8 -1.67 0.78 2.98
C VAL A 8 -0.51 1.72 2.72
N ILE A 9 -0.10 2.48 3.74
CA ILE A 9 0.96 3.48 3.60
C ILE A 9 2.25 2.92 4.17
N GLY A 10 3.15 2.50 3.28
CA GLY A 10 4.43 1.87 3.60
C GLY A 10 4.56 0.48 3.00
N ALA A 11 5.44 0.33 2.01
CA ALA A 11 5.69 -0.93 1.30
C ALA A 11 6.87 -1.75 1.84
N GLY A 12 7.17 -1.63 3.14
CA GLY A 12 8.12 -2.53 3.81
C GLY A 12 7.56 -3.96 3.96
N GLY A 13 8.34 -4.88 4.53
CA GLY A 13 7.92 -6.28 4.65
C GLY A 13 6.61 -6.45 5.42
N TRP A 14 6.45 -5.73 6.53
CA TRP A 14 5.21 -5.76 7.33
C TRP A 14 4.02 -5.10 6.61
N GLY A 15 4.21 -3.93 6.00
CA GLY A 15 3.16 -3.26 5.24
C GLY A 15 2.69 -4.10 4.05
N THR A 16 3.62 -4.74 3.33
CA THR A 16 3.31 -5.67 2.24
C THR A 16 2.52 -6.89 2.73
N ALA A 17 2.93 -7.48 3.86
CA ALA A 17 2.22 -8.61 4.46
C ALA A 17 0.77 -8.24 4.87
N LEU A 18 0.57 -7.08 5.48
CA LEU A 18 -0.76 -6.58 5.83
C LEU A 18 -1.60 -6.29 4.59
N ALA A 19 -1.01 -5.67 3.56
CA ALA A 19 -1.70 -5.37 2.32
C ALA A 19 -2.15 -6.66 1.60
N ARG A 20 -1.29 -7.69 1.59
CA ARG A 20 -1.63 -9.04 1.11
C ARG A 20 -2.80 -9.64 1.89
N LEU A 21 -2.75 -9.60 3.22
CA LEU A 21 -3.81 -10.14 4.08
C LEU A 21 -5.16 -9.46 3.79
N VAL A 22 -5.16 -8.14 3.65
CA VAL A 22 -6.36 -7.36 3.35
C VAL A 22 -6.88 -7.66 1.94
N ALA A 23 -5.99 -7.72 0.95
CA ALA A 23 -6.35 -8.08 -0.42
C ALA A 23 -6.97 -9.49 -0.51
N GLN A 24 -6.47 -10.46 0.27
CA GLN A 24 -7.07 -11.80 0.37
C GLN A 24 -8.50 -11.80 0.93
N LYS A 25 -8.86 -10.78 1.73
CA LYS A 25 -10.25 -10.57 2.20
C LYS A 25 -11.13 -9.87 1.16
N ARG A 26 -10.67 -9.78 -0.10
CA ARG A 26 -11.37 -9.21 -1.27
C ARG A 26 -11.61 -7.69 -1.20
N PHE A 27 -10.86 -6.98 -0.37
CA PHE A 27 -10.76 -5.53 -0.49
C PHE A 27 -9.89 -5.19 -1.70
N ARG A 28 -10.26 -4.16 -2.46
CA ARG A 28 -9.31 -3.53 -3.38
C ARG A 28 -8.25 -2.86 -2.51
N THR A 29 -6.98 -3.12 -2.78
CA THR A 29 -5.91 -2.62 -1.91
C THR A 29 -4.89 -1.87 -2.75
N VAL A 30 -4.56 -0.64 -2.35
CA VAL A 30 -3.44 0.11 -2.92
C VAL A 30 -2.39 0.30 -1.84
N ILE A 31 -1.18 -0.18 -2.08
CA ILE A 31 -0.03 0.03 -1.20
C ILE A 31 0.85 1.17 -1.73
N TRP A 32 1.12 2.16 -0.89
CA TRP A 32 2.06 3.22 -1.21
C TRP A 32 3.48 2.82 -0.80
N SER A 33 4.40 2.95 -1.74
CA SER A 33 5.83 2.84 -1.54
C SER A 33 6.48 4.21 -1.71
N LYS A 34 7.44 4.56 -0.86
CA LYS A 34 8.26 5.76 -1.12
C LYS A 34 9.19 5.52 -2.31
N GLU A 35 9.74 4.32 -2.40
CA GLU A 35 10.67 3.87 -3.43
C GLU A 35 9.88 3.36 -4.65
N ALA A 36 10.13 3.95 -5.82
CA ALA A 36 9.43 3.59 -7.06
C ALA A 36 9.68 2.13 -7.47
N ASP A 37 10.89 1.62 -7.24
CA ASP A 37 11.28 0.26 -7.61
C ASP A 37 10.45 -0.82 -6.91
N ALA A 38 10.11 -0.60 -5.62
CA ALA A 38 9.25 -1.52 -4.88
C ALA A 38 7.81 -1.50 -5.41
N ALA A 39 7.29 -0.32 -5.79
CA ALA A 39 5.96 -0.23 -6.40
C ALA A 39 5.93 -0.93 -7.77
N TYR A 40 6.98 -0.72 -8.58
CA TYR A 40 7.14 -1.40 -9.87
C TYR A 40 7.19 -2.93 -9.69
N ALA A 41 8.04 -3.43 -8.78
CA ALA A 41 8.14 -4.87 -8.52
C ALA A 41 6.79 -5.49 -8.13
N ILE A 42 6.03 -4.82 -7.25
CA ILE A 42 4.69 -5.31 -6.85
C ILE A 42 3.73 -5.37 -8.04
N ASN A 43 3.72 -4.35 -8.90
CA ASN A 43 2.79 -4.30 -10.02
C ASN A 43 3.15 -5.29 -11.14
N GLU A 44 4.43 -5.43 -11.46
CA GLU A 44 4.88 -6.28 -12.56
C GLU A 44 4.98 -7.76 -12.17
N ASN A 45 5.52 -8.04 -10.98
CA ASN A 45 5.81 -9.40 -10.55
C ASN A 45 4.73 -9.98 -9.64
N HIS A 46 3.77 -9.16 -9.21
CA HIS A 46 2.87 -9.51 -8.10
C HIS A 46 3.65 -10.01 -6.88
N GLU A 47 4.80 -9.40 -6.61
CA GLU A 47 5.71 -9.73 -5.53
C GLU A 47 6.51 -8.48 -5.13
N ASN A 48 6.67 -8.23 -3.84
CA ASN A 48 7.60 -7.22 -3.36
C ASN A 48 8.99 -7.87 -3.17
N THR A 49 9.72 -8.04 -4.27
CA THR A 49 11.02 -8.73 -4.28
C THR A 49 12.07 -8.03 -3.40
N ILE A 50 11.87 -6.76 -3.04
CA ILE A 50 12.78 -5.97 -2.22
C ILE A 50 12.54 -6.22 -0.72
N TYR A 51 11.28 -6.16 -0.28
CA TYR A 51 10.95 -6.15 1.15
C TYR A 51 10.21 -7.40 1.65
N LEU A 52 9.68 -8.25 0.74
CA LEU A 52 9.02 -9.51 1.07
C LEU A 52 9.22 -10.56 -0.05
N PRO A 53 10.48 -10.98 -0.32
CA PRO A 53 10.79 -11.90 -1.40
C PRO A 53 10.18 -13.30 -1.19
N GLY A 54 9.81 -13.95 -2.29
CA GLY A 54 9.21 -15.29 -2.34
C GLY A 54 7.73 -15.35 -1.99
N VAL A 55 7.06 -14.20 -1.81
CA VAL A 55 5.64 -14.13 -1.42
C VAL A 55 4.80 -13.54 -2.54
N SER A 56 4.00 -14.38 -3.19
CA SER A 56 3.02 -13.94 -4.19
C SER A 56 1.91 -13.07 -3.55
N LEU A 57 1.60 -11.98 -4.24
CA LEU A 57 0.61 -10.97 -3.89
C LEU A 57 -0.65 -11.12 -4.74
N PRO A 58 -1.86 -10.97 -4.17
CA PRO A 58 -3.11 -11.04 -4.92
C PRO A 58 -3.21 -10.00 -6.03
N ALA A 59 -3.85 -10.32 -7.16
CA ALA A 59 -4.02 -9.41 -8.30
C ALA A 59 -4.82 -8.13 -8.00
N ASN A 60 -5.61 -8.13 -6.92
CA ASN A 60 -6.34 -6.95 -6.42
C ASN A 60 -5.52 -6.07 -5.46
N LEU A 61 -4.24 -6.40 -5.26
CA LEU A 61 -3.24 -5.56 -4.62
C LEU A 61 -2.40 -4.87 -5.71
N THR A 62 -2.46 -3.54 -5.76
CA THR A 62 -1.59 -2.72 -6.62
C THR A 62 -0.73 -1.80 -5.79
N ALA A 63 0.43 -1.38 -6.31
CA ALA A 63 1.30 -0.43 -5.65
C ALA A 63 1.44 0.89 -6.42
N THR A 64 1.79 1.94 -5.70
CA THR A 64 2.06 3.27 -6.27
C THR A 64 3.12 4.00 -5.46
N ASN A 65 3.88 4.90 -6.09
CA ASN A 65 4.74 5.85 -5.39
C ASN A 65 4.07 7.22 -5.14
N ARG A 66 2.79 7.32 -5.50
CA ARG A 66 1.99 8.54 -5.45
C ARG A 66 0.93 8.45 -4.36
N LEU A 67 1.05 9.30 -3.33
CA LEU A 67 0.10 9.31 -2.20
C LEU A 67 -1.31 9.68 -2.64
N ASP A 68 -1.47 10.60 -3.59
CA ASP A 68 -2.77 10.98 -4.14
C ASP A 68 -3.50 9.80 -4.80
N VAL A 69 -2.76 8.89 -5.44
CA VAL A 69 -3.33 7.66 -6.02
C VAL A 69 -3.71 6.65 -4.93
N ALA A 70 -2.88 6.48 -3.91
CA ALA A 70 -3.18 5.55 -2.81
C ALA A 70 -4.40 6.00 -1.98
N LEU A 71 -4.55 7.32 -1.83
CA LEU A 71 -5.57 7.97 -1.01
C LEU A 71 -6.80 8.42 -1.82
N ASP A 72 -6.98 7.93 -3.03
CA ASP A 72 -8.18 8.14 -3.83
C ASP A 72 -9.39 7.41 -3.19
N ASN A 73 -10.07 8.11 -2.28
CA ASN A 73 -11.30 7.70 -1.59
C ASN A 73 -11.29 6.27 -0.97
N PRO A 74 -10.29 5.87 -0.17
CA PRO A 74 -10.32 4.60 0.56
C PRO A 74 -11.23 4.68 1.80
N GLU A 75 -11.79 3.55 2.19
CA GLU A 75 -12.63 3.43 3.40
C GLU A 75 -11.79 3.52 4.69
N ALA A 76 -10.51 3.13 4.62
CA ALA A 76 -9.56 3.28 5.73
C ALA A 76 -8.10 3.27 5.25
N ILE A 77 -7.22 3.77 6.12
CA ILE A 77 -5.76 3.73 5.96
C ILE A 77 -5.15 2.76 6.98
N ILE A 78 -4.23 1.92 6.51
CA ILE A 78 -3.28 1.20 7.36
C ILE A 78 -1.93 1.92 7.28
N MET A 79 -1.51 2.55 8.38
CA MET A 79 -0.21 3.23 8.46
C MET A 79 0.88 2.23 8.87
N ALA A 80 1.76 1.88 7.93
CA ALA A 80 2.79 0.85 8.09
C ALA A 80 4.21 1.35 7.77
N VAL A 81 4.46 2.66 7.95
CA VAL A 81 5.80 3.25 7.85
C VAL A 81 6.56 3.13 9.20
N PRO A 82 7.90 3.16 9.21
CA PRO A 82 8.67 3.18 10.46
C PRO A 82 8.23 4.33 11.37
N SER A 83 8.17 4.07 12.69
CA SER A 83 7.60 4.98 13.70
C SER A 83 8.11 6.43 13.60
N ARG A 84 9.42 6.60 13.38
CA ARG A 84 10.06 7.92 13.21
C ARG A 84 9.54 8.75 12.03
N PHE A 85 8.92 8.11 11.04
CA PHE A 85 8.39 8.75 9.84
C PHE A 85 6.87 8.94 9.86
N VAL A 86 6.16 8.30 10.80
CA VAL A 86 4.69 8.32 10.86
C VAL A 86 4.13 9.75 10.83
N ARG A 87 4.68 10.66 11.66
CA ARG A 87 4.21 12.06 11.70
C ARG A 87 4.36 12.76 10.35
N ALA A 88 5.54 12.68 9.74
CA ALA A 88 5.81 13.36 8.48
C ALA A 88 4.93 12.81 7.35
N VAL A 89 4.76 11.49 7.28
CA VAL A 89 3.92 10.83 6.27
C VAL A 89 2.44 11.14 6.51
N ALA A 90 1.95 11.12 7.76
CA ALA A 90 0.57 11.48 8.06
C ALA A 90 0.23 12.92 7.64
N VAL A 91 1.16 13.87 7.81
CA VAL A 91 0.99 15.26 7.31
C VAL A 91 0.88 15.30 5.78
N GLN A 92 1.65 14.48 5.06
CA GLN A 92 1.53 14.36 3.60
C GLN A 92 0.20 13.73 3.20
N CYS A 93 -0.23 12.66 3.89
CA CYS A 93 -1.52 12.02 3.63
C CYS A 93 -2.69 13.01 3.79
N ASN A 94 -2.62 13.90 4.79
CA ASN A 94 -3.66 14.92 5.03
C ASN A 94 -3.85 15.89 3.85
N GLN A 95 -2.87 16.03 2.95
CA GLN A 95 -3.00 16.87 1.75
C GLN A 95 -3.87 16.23 0.66
N HIS A 96 -4.11 14.92 0.77
CA HIS A 96 -4.78 14.12 -0.26
C HIS A 96 -6.03 13.41 0.26
N TRP A 97 -6.13 13.21 1.58
CA TRP A 97 -7.30 12.61 2.23
C TRP A 97 -8.50 13.55 2.20
N ARG A 98 -9.61 13.13 1.58
CA ARG A 98 -10.90 13.82 1.57
C ARG A 98 -11.99 12.89 2.05
#